data_AF-A0A0C9SSB7-F1
#
_entry.id   AF-A0A0C9SSB7-F1
#
_cell.length_a   1.000
_cell.length_b   1.000
_cell.length_c   1.000
_cell.angle_alpha   90.00
_cell.angle_beta   90.00
_cell.angle_gamma   90.00
#
_symmetry.space_group_name_H-M   'P 1'
#
loop_
_entity.id
_entity.type
_entity.pdbx_description
1 polymer ?
#
loop_
_entity_poly.entity_id
_entity_poly.type
_entity_poly.pdbx_seq_one_letter_code
_entity_poly.pdbx_strand_id
1 'polypeptide(L)'
;MLTFDQNIEGIYRDSFPVCWKAIKFGAEGGYTARATLKNQIAFGKPQVDGGVIVGASVYIFVGPGQQTTLTKDSSNAYHFSTPVAAELPGMKNGCPEPEDVAVGLADSNSGAPPVPVLYFSGVAPQAVLNPQFNLTLRAYITENYREGEIIRGQVSSPVIWEYNLVRLRESTTWALTYDPATGQYRLTQE
;
A
#
# COMPACT_ATOMS: atom_id res chain seq x y z
N MET A 1 -3.06 -10.01 8.87
CA MET A 1 -3.06 -8.88 7.91
C MET A 1 -1.64 -8.33 7.78
N LEU A 2 -1.28 -7.84 6.59
CA LEU A 2 -0.03 -7.14 6.31
C LEU A 2 -0.29 -5.71 5.80
N THR A 3 0.48 -4.72 6.26
CA THR A 3 0.30 -3.28 5.93
C THR A 3 1.63 -2.54 5.81
N PHE A 4 1.59 -1.37 5.17
CA PHE A 4 2.69 -0.40 5.13
C PHE A 4 2.26 0.85 5.88
N ASP A 5 2.55 0.92 7.18
CA ASP A 5 2.00 1.93 8.09
C ASP A 5 3.03 2.49 9.10
N GLN A 6 4.32 2.21 8.89
CA GLN A 6 5.38 2.77 9.73
C GLN A 6 5.88 4.12 9.20
N ASN A 7 6.02 5.11 10.10
CA ASN A 7 6.62 6.42 9.83
C ASN A 7 5.97 7.19 8.67
N ILE A 8 4.65 7.07 8.53
CA ILE A 8 3.90 7.78 7.49
C ILE A 8 3.40 9.11 8.05
N GLU A 9 3.79 10.20 7.40
CA GLU A 9 3.32 11.53 7.74
C GLU A 9 1.82 11.68 7.48
N GLY A 10 1.10 12.29 8.42
CA GLY A 10 -0.35 12.51 8.31
C GLY A 10 -1.19 11.23 8.36
N ILE A 11 -0.63 10.13 8.87
CA ILE A 11 -1.34 8.84 8.95
C ILE A 11 -2.65 8.98 9.73
N TYR A 12 -3.72 8.38 9.20
CA TYR A 12 -5.10 8.47 9.66
C TYR A 12 -5.77 9.85 9.56
N ARG A 13 -5.11 10.83 8.95
CA ARG A 13 -5.68 12.16 8.68
C ARG A 13 -5.73 12.46 7.19
N ASP A 14 -4.57 12.45 6.54
CA ASP A 14 -4.39 12.80 5.13
C ASP A 14 -3.92 11.58 4.32
N SER A 15 -3.26 10.64 4.99
CA SER A 15 -2.75 9.39 4.44
C SER A 15 -3.28 8.21 5.25
N PHE A 16 -3.59 7.11 4.57
CA PHE A 16 -4.27 5.96 5.17
C PHE A 16 -3.59 4.68 4.68
N PRO A 17 -3.12 3.82 5.59
CA PRO A 17 -2.67 2.48 5.24
C PRO A 17 -3.76 1.69 4.55
N VAL A 18 -3.36 0.85 3.61
CA VAL A 18 -4.25 -0.13 2.98
C VAL A 18 -3.85 -1.51 3.47
N CYS A 19 -4.83 -2.35 3.79
CA CYS A 19 -4.62 -3.77 4.02
C CYS A 19 -4.08 -4.42 2.74
N TRP A 20 -2.76 -4.61 2.67
CA TRP A 20 -2.10 -5.10 1.46
C TRP A 20 -2.38 -6.59 1.25
N LYS A 21 -2.32 -7.39 2.34
CA LYS A 21 -2.65 -8.81 2.33
C LYS A 21 -3.44 -9.25 3.56
N ALA A 22 -4.49 -10.02 3.34
CA ALA A 22 -5.36 -10.59 4.37
C ALA A 22 -5.29 -12.11 4.30
N ILE A 23 -4.25 -12.67 4.92
CA ILE A 23 -3.99 -14.11 4.91
C ILE A 23 -4.76 -14.77 6.06
N LYS A 24 -5.51 -15.82 5.73
CA LYS A 24 -6.25 -16.64 6.70
C LYS A 24 -5.47 -17.91 7.02
N PHE A 25 -5.40 -18.25 8.30
CA PHE A 25 -4.85 -19.50 8.80
C PHE A 25 -5.91 -20.23 9.62
N GLY A 26 -5.94 -21.56 9.55
CA GLY A 26 -6.74 -22.35 10.49
C GLY A 26 -6.09 -22.38 11.86
N ALA A 27 -6.88 -22.70 12.90
CA ALA A 27 -6.40 -22.80 14.27
C ALA A 27 -5.36 -23.93 14.45
N GLU A 28 -5.45 -24.99 13.65
CA GLU A 28 -4.59 -26.16 13.71
C GLU A 28 -4.27 -26.67 12.30
N GLY A 29 -3.05 -27.18 12.09
CA GLY A 29 -2.62 -27.81 10.83
C GLY A 29 -1.46 -27.09 10.14
N GLY A 30 -0.92 -27.74 9.11
CA GLY A 30 0.16 -27.18 8.28
C GLY A 30 -0.39 -26.25 7.21
N TYR A 31 -0.31 -24.95 7.44
CA TYR A 31 -0.71 -23.93 6.47
C TYR A 31 0.50 -23.18 5.93
N THR A 32 0.40 -22.79 4.67
CA THR A 32 1.40 -21.93 4.03
C THR A 32 0.71 -20.79 3.31
N ALA A 33 1.36 -19.64 3.27
CA ALA A 33 0.92 -18.50 2.51
C ALA A 33 2.11 -17.87 1.81
N ARG A 34 1.86 -17.30 0.63
CA ARG A 34 2.87 -16.60 -0.16
C ARG A 34 2.36 -15.21 -0.50
N ALA A 35 3.21 -14.22 -0.25
CA ALA A 35 3.02 -12.87 -0.75
C ALA A 35 4.24 -12.52 -1.61
N THR A 36 3.99 -12.11 -2.85
CA THR A 36 5.05 -11.65 -3.75
C THR A 36 4.96 -10.14 -3.85
N LEU A 37 6.11 -9.49 -3.84
CA LEU A 37 6.21 -8.05 -3.94
C LEU A 37 7.26 -7.68 -4.97
N LYS A 38 6.94 -6.72 -5.82
CA LYS A 38 7.90 -6.06 -6.70
C LYS A 38 8.07 -4.62 -6.24
N ASN A 39 9.30 -4.21 -5.98
CA ASN A 39 9.63 -2.84 -5.57
C ASN A 39 9.55 -1.88 -6.76
N GLN A 40 8.35 -1.74 -7.33
CA GLN A 40 8.04 -0.84 -8.43
C GLN A 40 6.76 -0.09 -8.05
N ILE A 41 6.90 1.21 -7.79
CA ILE A 41 5.84 2.07 -7.31
C ILE A 41 4.93 2.48 -8.47
N ALA A 42 3.64 2.58 -8.18
CA ALA A 42 2.67 3.21 -9.04
C ALA A 42 1.80 4.19 -8.27
N PHE A 43 1.33 5.20 -8.97
CA PHE A 43 0.20 6.02 -8.53
C PHE A 43 -1.04 5.61 -9.29
N GLY A 44 -2.19 5.64 -8.61
CA GLY A 44 -3.48 5.32 -9.20
C GLY A 44 -4.54 6.28 -8.73
N LYS A 45 -5.55 6.51 -9.58
CA LYS A 45 -6.81 7.11 -9.17
C LYS A 45 -7.72 5.99 -8.67
N PRO A 46 -7.90 5.81 -7.35
CA PRO A 46 -8.58 4.63 -6.81
C PRO A 46 -10.08 4.65 -7.11
N GLN A 47 -10.65 3.47 -7.29
CA GLN A 47 -12.08 3.22 -7.18
C GLN A 47 -12.34 2.61 -5.81
N VAL A 48 -13.11 3.32 -4.98
CA VAL A 48 -13.39 2.92 -3.60
C VAL A 48 -14.86 2.55 -3.47
N ASP A 49 -15.14 1.36 -2.95
CA ASP A 49 -16.47 0.90 -2.59
C ASP A 49 -16.47 0.40 -1.14
N GLY A 50 -17.39 0.91 -0.32
CA GLY A 50 -17.48 0.52 1.10
C GLY A 50 -16.19 0.71 1.91
N GLY A 51 -15.31 1.63 1.53
CA GLY A 51 -14.00 1.82 2.17
C GLY A 51 -12.90 0.85 1.71
N VAL A 52 -13.16 0.06 0.67
CA VAL A 52 -12.22 -0.87 0.05
C VAL A 52 -11.85 -0.34 -1.33
N ILE A 53 -10.55 -0.33 -1.65
CA ILE A 53 -10.06 -0.05 -3.00
C ILE A 53 -10.30 -1.29 -3.85
N VAL A 54 -11.28 -1.21 -4.75
CA VAL A 54 -11.67 -2.31 -5.65
C VAL A 54 -10.97 -2.25 -7.01
N GLY A 55 -10.27 -1.15 -7.29
CA GLY A 55 -9.53 -0.96 -8.53
C GLY A 55 -8.96 0.45 -8.65
N ALA A 56 -8.50 0.79 -9.85
CA ALA A 56 -8.07 2.13 -10.22
C ALA A 56 -8.64 2.48 -11.61
N SER A 57 -9.20 3.69 -11.76
CA SER A 57 -9.70 4.15 -13.05
C SER A 57 -8.58 4.44 -14.04
N VAL A 58 -7.43 4.87 -13.52
CA VAL A 58 -6.17 5.03 -14.26
C VAL A 58 -5.01 4.82 -13.28
N TYR A 59 -3.89 4.29 -13.77
CA TYR A 59 -2.67 4.14 -12.99
C TYR A 59 -1.43 4.34 -13.86
N ILE A 60 -0.30 4.63 -13.22
CA ILE A 60 1.00 4.69 -13.88
C ILE A 60 2.13 4.26 -12.95
N PHE A 61 3.07 3.50 -13.47
CA PHE A 61 4.31 3.16 -12.77
C PHE A 61 5.29 4.33 -12.85
N VAL A 62 5.98 4.62 -11.76
CA VAL A 62 6.94 5.72 -11.66
C VAL A 62 8.27 5.17 -11.15
N GLY A 63 9.35 5.51 -11.85
CA GLY A 63 10.71 5.14 -11.47
C GLY A 63 11.30 6.07 -10.41
N PRO A 64 12.43 5.69 -9.79
CA PRO A 64 13.15 6.56 -8.86
C PRO A 64 13.51 7.91 -9.49
N GLY A 65 13.31 9.01 -8.75
CA GLY A 65 13.62 10.37 -9.23
C GLY A 65 12.66 10.92 -10.29
N GLN A 66 11.57 10.20 -10.60
CA GLN A 66 10.59 10.63 -11.59
C GLN A 66 9.33 11.22 -10.94
N GLN A 67 8.67 12.12 -11.67
CA GLN A 67 7.38 12.68 -11.33
C GLN A 67 6.38 12.46 -12.47
N THR A 68 5.13 12.19 -12.14
CA THR A 68 3.96 12.20 -13.05
C THR A 68 2.94 13.25 -12.59
N THR A 69 2.01 13.63 -13.45
CA THR A 69 0.91 14.55 -13.12
C THR A 69 -0.43 13.88 -13.38
N LEU A 70 -1.31 13.86 -12.39
CA LEU A 70 -2.72 13.47 -12.57
C LEU A 70 -3.49 14.67 -13.13
N THR A 71 -4.21 14.46 -14.23
CA THR A 71 -5.11 15.47 -14.80
C THR A 71 -6.47 14.87 -15.11
N LYS A 72 -7.43 15.74 -15.40
CA LYS A 72 -8.77 15.39 -15.86
C LYS A 72 -9.02 16.10 -17.19
N ASP A 73 -9.52 15.37 -18.18
CA ASP A 73 -9.87 15.96 -19.47
C ASP A 73 -11.28 16.57 -19.48
N SER A 74 -11.68 17.15 -20.61
CA SER A 74 -13.01 17.75 -20.78
C SER A 74 -14.17 16.76 -20.65
N SER A 75 -13.90 15.45 -20.73
CA SER A 75 -14.87 14.37 -20.56
C SER A 75 -14.90 13.83 -19.13
N ASN A 76 -14.20 14.48 -18.20
CA ASN A 76 -14.00 14.03 -16.82
C ASN A 76 -13.23 12.71 -16.68
N ALA A 77 -12.51 12.26 -17.72
CA ALA A 77 -11.64 11.10 -17.62
C ALA A 77 -10.28 11.50 -17.03
N TYR A 78 -9.76 10.65 -16.15
CA TYR A 78 -8.47 10.86 -15.50
C TYR A 78 -7.32 10.33 -16.33
N HIS A 79 -6.21 11.06 -16.34
CA HIS A 79 -5.00 10.70 -17.06
C HIS A 79 -3.76 10.97 -16.21
N PHE A 80 -2.75 10.12 -16.37
CA PHE A 80 -1.42 10.41 -15.88
C PHE A 80 -0.51 10.82 -17.03
N SER A 81 0.29 11.87 -16.85
CA SER A 81 1.36 12.20 -17.79
C SER A 81 2.44 11.12 -17.76
N THR A 82 3.17 10.95 -18.86
CA THR A 82 4.38 10.12 -18.87
C THR A 82 5.33 10.59 -17.76
N PRO A 83 5.88 9.69 -16.93
CA PRO A 83 6.80 10.07 -15.87
C PRO A 83 8.08 10.68 -16.46
N VAL A 84 8.53 11.80 -15.89
CA VAL A 84 9.76 12.50 -16.30
C VAL A 84 10.64 12.73 -15.08
N ALA A 85 11.95 12.88 -15.28
CA ALA A 85 12.85 13.25 -14.20
C ALA A 85 12.43 14.60 -13.59
N ALA A 86 12.45 14.69 -12.25
CA ALA A 86 12.06 15.89 -11.53
C ALA A 86 12.90 16.06 -10.26
N GLU A 87 13.08 17.32 -9.83
CA GLU A 87 13.76 17.62 -8.57
C GLU A 87 13.00 17.07 -7.36
N LEU A 88 11.66 17.11 -7.42
CA LEU A 88 10.78 16.51 -6.44
C LEU A 88 10.04 15.31 -7.08
N PRO A 89 10.49 14.06 -6.85
CA PRO A 89 9.81 12.90 -7.41
C PRO A 89 8.43 12.67 -6.80
N GLY A 90 7.57 11.94 -7.50
CA GLY A 90 6.24 11.56 -7.02
C GLY A 90 5.12 11.83 -8.01
N MET A 91 4.00 12.34 -7.51
CA MET A 91 2.81 12.62 -8.31
C MET A 91 2.28 14.01 -8.00
N LYS A 92 2.11 14.84 -9.02
CA LYS A 92 1.50 16.17 -8.89
C LYS A 92 0.01 16.08 -9.19
N ASN A 93 -0.84 16.63 -8.32
CA ASN A 93 -2.24 16.85 -8.68
C ASN A 93 -2.34 18.06 -9.64
N GLY A 94 -2.54 17.79 -10.93
CA GLY A 94 -2.77 18.80 -11.96
C GLY A 94 -4.25 19.16 -12.16
N CYS A 95 -5.18 18.51 -11.45
CA CYS A 95 -6.60 18.87 -11.48
C CYS A 95 -6.85 20.20 -10.76
N PRO A 96 -7.95 20.91 -11.10
CA PRO A 96 -8.34 22.14 -10.41
C PRO A 96 -8.89 21.89 -9.00
N GLU A 97 -9.34 20.66 -8.72
CA GLU A 97 -9.94 20.26 -7.43
C GLU A 97 -9.04 19.28 -6.66
N PRO A 98 -9.21 19.16 -5.34
CA PRO A 98 -8.56 18.11 -4.57
C PRO A 98 -8.93 16.72 -5.08
N GLU A 99 -7.95 15.82 -5.15
CA GLU A 99 -8.15 14.47 -5.69
C GLU A 99 -7.65 13.39 -4.73
N ASP A 100 -8.46 12.35 -4.55
CA ASP A 100 -8.01 11.12 -3.90
C ASP A 100 -7.05 10.35 -4.81
N VAL A 101 -5.98 9.82 -4.22
CA VAL A 101 -4.92 9.09 -4.92
C VAL A 101 -4.50 7.88 -4.10
N ALA A 102 -4.25 6.76 -4.76
CA ALA A 102 -3.63 5.60 -4.14
C ALA A 102 -2.19 5.46 -4.61
N VAL A 103 -1.33 5.00 -3.71
CA VAL A 103 -0.01 4.47 -4.06
C VAL A 103 -0.09 2.96 -3.98
N GLY A 104 0.44 2.30 -5.00
CA GLY A 104 0.47 0.85 -5.08
C GLY A 104 1.84 0.34 -5.49
N LEU A 105 1.98 -0.98 -5.40
CA LEU A 105 3.15 -1.71 -5.85
C LEU A 105 2.77 -2.61 -7.02
N ALA A 106 3.69 -2.80 -7.96
CA ALA A 106 3.47 -3.74 -9.06
C ALA A 106 3.19 -5.15 -8.51
N ASP A 107 2.20 -5.81 -9.12
CA ASP A 107 1.98 -7.24 -8.89
C ASP A 107 3.09 -8.05 -9.59
N SER A 108 3.23 -9.31 -9.19
CA SER A 108 4.00 -10.32 -9.89
C SER A 108 3.52 -10.58 -11.34
N ASN A 109 2.24 -10.36 -11.62
CA ASN A 109 1.64 -10.55 -12.93
C ASN A 109 1.87 -9.32 -13.82
N SER A 110 2.62 -9.51 -14.91
CA SER A 110 2.83 -8.45 -15.90
C SER A 110 1.50 -7.97 -16.47
N GLY A 111 1.26 -6.66 -16.43
CA GLY A 111 0.04 -6.02 -16.93
C GLY A 111 -1.12 -5.95 -15.93
N ALA A 112 -1.00 -6.52 -14.73
CA ALA A 112 -1.98 -6.33 -13.67
C ALA A 112 -1.92 -4.89 -13.10
N PRO A 113 -3.06 -4.32 -12.67
CA PRO A 113 -3.06 -3.06 -11.92
C PRO A 113 -2.18 -3.14 -10.66
N PRO A 114 -1.62 -2.02 -10.20
CA PRO A 114 -0.83 -2.01 -8.98
C PRO A 114 -1.71 -2.34 -7.76
N VAL A 115 -1.16 -3.12 -6.83
CA VAL A 115 -1.82 -3.47 -5.58
C VAL A 115 -1.68 -2.29 -4.62
N PRO A 116 -2.79 -1.69 -4.15
CA PRO A 116 -2.75 -0.50 -3.31
C PRO A 116 -2.13 -0.81 -1.93
N VAL A 117 -1.31 0.11 -1.46
CA VAL A 117 -0.64 0.04 -0.15
C VAL A 117 -0.87 1.29 0.69
N LEU A 118 -1.13 2.43 0.05
CA LEU A 118 -1.54 3.67 0.69
C LEU A 118 -2.65 4.36 -0.08
N TYR A 119 -3.47 5.10 0.65
CA TYR A 119 -4.51 5.95 0.14
C TYR A 119 -4.35 7.35 0.71
N PHE A 120 -4.39 8.36 -0.15
CA PHE A 120 -4.31 9.77 0.20
C PHE A 120 -5.63 10.42 -0.18
N SER A 121 -6.29 11.06 0.78
CA SER A 121 -7.55 11.76 0.52
C SER A 121 -7.32 13.24 0.25
N GLY A 122 -7.98 13.78 -0.77
CA GLY A 122 -8.02 15.22 -1.01
C GLY A 122 -6.64 15.86 -1.24
N VAL A 123 -5.78 15.24 -2.05
CA VAL A 123 -4.50 15.84 -2.45
C VAL A 123 -4.78 17.18 -3.14
N ALA A 124 -4.33 18.28 -2.56
CA ALA A 124 -4.67 19.61 -3.01
C ALA A 124 -4.20 19.91 -4.46
N PRO A 125 -4.88 20.80 -5.21
CA PRO A 125 -4.43 21.25 -6.51
C PRO A 125 -2.98 21.73 -6.48
N GLN A 126 -2.20 21.37 -7.49
CA GLN A 126 -0.78 21.66 -7.64
C GLN A 126 0.16 21.04 -6.59
N ALA A 127 -0.36 20.38 -5.56
CA ALA A 127 0.47 19.69 -4.58
C ALA A 127 1.19 18.50 -5.21
N VAL A 128 2.43 18.27 -4.75
CA VAL A 128 3.22 17.09 -5.12
C VAL A 128 3.17 16.11 -3.97
N LEU A 129 2.55 14.97 -4.24
CA LEU A 129 2.60 13.80 -3.39
C LEU A 129 3.94 13.09 -3.62
N ASN A 130 4.87 13.27 -2.70
CA ASN A 130 6.13 12.54 -2.67
C ASN A 130 6.15 11.62 -1.43
N PRO A 131 5.59 10.41 -1.52
CA PRO A 131 5.68 9.47 -0.44
C PRO A 131 7.14 8.98 -0.40
N GLN A 132 7.93 9.46 0.55
CA GLN A 132 9.24 8.88 0.84
C GLN A 132 9.04 7.45 1.33
N PHE A 133 8.98 6.51 0.39
CA PHE A 133 8.57 5.14 0.68
C PHE A 133 9.72 4.34 1.29
N ASN A 134 9.89 4.49 2.60
CA ASN A 134 10.57 3.47 3.40
C ASN A 134 9.60 2.31 3.59
N LEU A 135 9.57 1.38 2.63
CA LEU A 135 8.70 0.20 2.62
C LEU A 135 9.00 -0.71 3.83
N THR A 136 8.46 -0.38 5.00
CA THR A 136 8.46 -1.28 6.14
C THR A 136 7.11 -1.97 6.19
N LEU A 137 7.16 -3.28 6.01
CA LEU A 137 6.00 -4.13 6.08
C LEU A 137 5.76 -4.51 7.54
N ARG A 138 4.52 -4.34 8.02
CA ARG A 138 4.07 -4.76 9.34
C ARG A 138 3.05 -5.88 9.25
N ALA A 139 3.07 -6.77 10.24
CA ALA A 139 2.12 -7.86 10.36
C ALA A 139 1.30 -7.73 11.65
N TYR A 140 0.01 -8.06 11.53
CA TYR A 140 -0.98 -8.04 12.60
C TYR A 140 -1.80 -9.33 12.58
N ILE A 141 -2.16 -9.84 13.76
CA ILE A 141 -3.21 -10.87 13.92
C ILE A 141 -4.54 -10.16 14.20
N THR A 142 -5.53 -10.36 13.33
CA THR A 142 -6.82 -9.69 13.39
C THR A 142 -7.82 -10.38 12.46
N GLU A 143 -9.11 -10.28 12.77
CA GLU A 143 -10.21 -10.84 11.98
C GLU A 143 -10.93 -9.77 11.13
N ASN A 144 -10.60 -8.50 11.34
CA ASN A 144 -11.47 -7.37 10.99
C ASN A 144 -11.15 -6.68 9.66
N TYR A 145 -10.28 -7.24 8.82
CA TYR A 145 -9.81 -6.56 7.61
C TYR A 145 -9.76 -7.45 6.38
N ARG A 146 -10.01 -6.86 5.21
CA ARG A 146 -9.94 -7.50 3.89
C ARG A 146 -8.89 -6.82 3.01
N GLU A 147 -8.37 -7.52 2.00
CA GLU A 147 -7.43 -6.91 1.06
C GLU A 147 -8.03 -5.66 0.39
N GLY A 148 -7.25 -4.59 0.27
CA GLY A 148 -7.68 -3.32 -0.29
C GLY A 148 -8.44 -2.41 0.67
N GLU A 149 -8.74 -2.85 1.89
CA GLU A 149 -9.45 -2.04 2.88
C GLU A 149 -8.60 -0.86 3.36
N ILE A 150 -9.18 0.34 3.35
CA ILE A 150 -8.55 1.58 3.81
C ILE A 150 -8.65 1.65 5.33
N ILE A 151 -7.51 1.61 6.00
CA ILE A 151 -7.41 1.58 7.45
C ILE A 151 -7.47 3.03 7.96
N ARG A 152 -8.64 3.44 8.46
CA ARG A 152 -8.92 4.81 8.91
C ARG A 152 -8.53 5.14 10.34
N GLY A 153 -8.05 4.16 11.08
CA GLY A 153 -7.59 4.34 12.46
C GLY A 153 -6.61 3.25 12.86
N GLN A 154 -6.02 3.40 14.03
CA GLN A 154 -5.05 2.46 14.53
C GLN A 154 -5.63 1.04 14.61
N VAL A 155 -4.87 0.07 14.12
CA VAL A 155 -5.21 -1.35 14.27
C VAL A 155 -5.18 -1.68 15.76
N SER A 156 -6.27 -2.27 16.27
CA SER A 156 -6.43 -2.53 17.70
C SER A 156 -5.50 -3.63 18.23
N SER A 157 -5.01 -4.52 17.35
CA SER A 157 -4.06 -5.56 17.71
C SER A 157 -2.60 -5.08 17.62
N PRO A 158 -1.70 -5.63 18.45
CA PRO A 158 -0.29 -5.26 18.39
C PRO A 158 0.36 -5.75 17.10
N VAL A 159 1.38 -5.01 16.66
CA VAL A 159 2.31 -5.46 15.61
C VAL A 159 3.05 -6.68 16.14
N ILE A 160 2.99 -7.80 15.42
CA ILE A 160 3.72 -9.03 15.79
C ILE A 160 5.08 -9.13 15.11
N TRP A 161 5.27 -8.35 14.04
CA TRP A 161 6.47 -8.35 13.21
C TRP A 161 6.50 -7.11 12.32
N GLU A 162 7.70 -6.57 12.13
CA GLU A 162 7.95 -5.50 11.18
C GLU A 162 9.30 -5.71 10.48
N TYR A 163 9.38 -5.37 9.20
CA TYR A 163 10.62 -5.52 8.44
C TYR A 163 10.72 -4.56 7.26
N ASN A 164 11.88 -3.91 7.15
CA ASN A 164 12.19 -3.04 6.03
C ASN A 164 12.49 -3.89 4.78
N LEU A 165 11.62 -3.78 3.76
CA LEU A 165 11.68 -4.61 2.57
C LEU A 165 12.94 -4.38 1.71
N VAL A 166 13.61 -3.23 1.84
CA VAL A 166 14.90 -2.97 1.17
C VAL A 166 15.98 -3.94 1.67
N ARG A 167 15.83 -4.47 2.89
CA ARG A 167 16.78 -5.39 3.52
C ARG A 167 16.41 -6.85 3.32
N LEU A 168 15.26 -7.13 2.71
CA LEU A 168 14.78 -8.49 2.48
C LEU A 168 15.65 -9.17 1.42
N ARG A 169 15.96 -10.45 1.62
CA ARG A 169 16.46 -11.28 0.51
C ARG A 169 15.33 -11.50 -0.49
N GLU A 170 15.67 -11.88 -1.72
CA GLU A 170 14.68 -12.11 -2.80
C GLU A 170 13.59 -13.13 -2.41
N SER A 171 13.94 -14.08 -1.53
CA SER A 171 13.00 -15.02 -0.92
C SER A 171 13.37 -15.23 0.54
N THR A 172 12.37 -15.25 1.40
CA THR A 172 12.49 -15.46 2.84
C THR A 172 11.26 -16.20 3.34
N THR A 173 11.48 -17.12 4.28
CA THR A 173 10.43 -17.90 4.93
C THR A 173 10.32 -17.45 6.38
N TRP A 174 9.09 -17.41 6.88
CA TRP A 174 8.81 -17.14 8.29
C TRP A 174 7.85 -18.18 8.85
N ALA A 175 8.10 -18.58 10.08
CA ALA A 175 7.18 -19.38 10.86
C ALA A 175 6.29 -18.46 11.71
N LEU A 176 4.97 -18.63 11.58
CA LEU A 176 4.01 -18.05 12.52
C LEU A 176 3.79 -19.02 13.67
N THR A 177 4.14 -18.61 14.88
CA THR A 177 4.01 -19.43 16.09
C THR A 177 3.09 -18.76 17.11
N TYR A 178 2.31 -19.56 17.83
CA TYR A 178 1.52 -19.14 18.98
C TYR A 178 2.17 -19.65 20.25
N ASP A 179 2.43 -18.76 21.20
CA ASP A 179 2.90 -19.10 22.53
C ASP A 179 1.69 -19.21 23.48
N PRO A 180 1.29 -20.43 23.91
CA PRO A 180 0.14 -20.61 24.78
C PRO A 180 0.38 -20.09 26.21
N ALA A 181 1.63 -19.91 26.64
CA ALA A 181 1.93 -19.38 27.98
C ALA A 181 1.69 -17.87 28.06
N THR A 182 1.96 -17.14 26.97
CA THR A 182 1.80 -15.69 26.90
C THR A 182 0.57 -15.23 26.11
N GLY A 183 -0.06 -16.13 25.35
CA GLY A 183 -1.16 -15.82 24.44
C GLY A 183 -0.72 -14.99 23.23
N GLN A 184 0.58 -14.96 22.92
CA GLN A 184 1.13 -14.09 21.88
C GLN A 184 1.46 -14.85 20.59
N TYR A 185 1.21 -14.20 19.47
CA TYR A 185 1.69 -14.64 18.16
C TYR A 185 3.01 -13.97 17.79
N ARG A 186 3.88 -14.69 17.08
CA ARG A 186 5.16 -14.17 16.59
C ARG A 186 5.46 -14.71 15.19
N LEU A 187 6.05 -13.88 14.35
CA LEU A 187 6.69 -14.32 13.10
C LEU A 187 8.21 -14.33 13.31
N THR A 188 8.82 -15.50 13.14
CA THR A 188 10.27 -15.67 13.20
C THR A 188 10.80 -16.09 11.84
N GLN A 189 11.88 -15.47 11.40
CA GLN A 189 12.53 -15.83 10.15
C GLN A 189 13.23 -17.18 10.30
N GLU A 190 13.10 -18.05 9.30
CA GLU A 190 13.83 -19.33 9.18
C GLU A 190 15.18 -19.16 8.49
#